data_AF-A0AAV4YBG3-F1
#
_entry.id   AF-A0AAV4YBG3-F1
#
_cell.length_a   1.000
_cell.length_b   1.000
_cell.length_c   1.000
_cell.angle_alpha   90.00
_cell.angle_beta   90.00
_cell.angle_gamma   90.00
#
_symmetry.space_group_name_H-M   'P 1'
#
loop_
_entity.id
_entity.type
_entity.pdbx_description
1 polymer ?
#
loop_
_entity_poly.entity_id
_entity_poly.type
_entity_poly.pdbx_seq_one_letter_code
_entity_poly.pdbx_strand_id
1 'polypeptide(L)'
;MGEPDYAQIIVGNSSLNASFSENSETEHIFTEGVGYTLWGFYHMITVVVLLNMLIAMMTESYQRVQTNADMEWKFACSTLWLSIFDYHSVVPPPFNLIPSMHRITLMIRWLMAFFTGGTDDIPGKIAWSAKRCCYWDTEIDYSARKAEEEKYEKLIIQLIRRYLHCRGMQSKCTDPTMATNEFKEQLKEEITQELRRSLKFRTRRYTRRRTIRNSTANETGINGETNHQRIPPDCPC
;
A
#
# COMPACT_ATOMS: atom_id res chain seq x y z
N MET A 1 31.00 -48.17 -48.36
CA MET A 1 30.29 -47.88 -47.09
C MET A 1 28.84 -47.74 -47.45
N GLY A 2 28.03 -48.68 -46.96
CA GLY A 2 26.70 -49.00 -47.49
C GLY A 2 25.67 -47.91 -47.21
N GLU A 3 25.01 -47.52 -48.29
CA GLU A 3 23.78 -46.74 -48.31
C GLU A 3 22.63 -47.63 -47.79
N PRO A 4 21.70 -47.13 -46.95
CA PRO A 4 20.60 -47.95 -46.49
C PRO A 4 19.58 -48.14 -47.63
N ASP A 5 19.33 -49.40 -47.99
CA ASP A 5 18.23 -49.81 -48.85
C ASP A 5 16.90 -49.35 -48.21
N TYR A 6 16.31 -48.30 -48.78
CA TYR A 6 14.91 -48.00 -48.53
C TYR A 6 14.08 -49.11 -49.17
N ALA A 7 13.19 -49.71 -48.38
CA ALA A 7 12.27 -50.74 -48.85
C ALA A 7 11.47 -50.21 -50.05
N GLN A 8 11.73 -50.78 -51.22
CA GLN A 8 11.00 -50.50 -52.46
C GLN A 8 9.60 -51.14 -52.34
N ILE A 9 8.58 -50.35 -52.04
CA ILE A 9 7.19 -50.79 -52.15
C ILE A 9 6.85 -50.80 -53.65
N ILE A 10 6.92 -51.98 -54.26
CA ILE A 10 6.51 -52.20 -55.64
C ILE A 10 4.98 -52.28 -55.66
N VAL A 11 4.31 -51.18 -56.01
CA VAL A 11 2.89 -51.18 -56.36
C VAL A 11 2.77 -51.57 -57.83
N GLY A 12 2.53 -52.86 -58.08
CA GLY A 12 2.22 -53.37 -59.42
C GLY A 12 0.84 -52.88 -59.86
N ASN A 13 0.81 -51.96 -60.83
CA ASN A 13 -0.42 -51.59 -61.53
C ASN A 13 -0.71 -52.62 -62.62
N SER A 14 -1.74 -53.43 -62.41
CA SER A 14 -2.40 -54.21 -63.46
C SER A 14 -3.83 -53.72 -63.60
N SER A 15 -4.08 -53.04 -64.70
CA SER A 15 -5.36 -52.47 -65.10
C SER A 15 -6.51 -53.48 -65.12
N LEU A 16 -7.69 -53.01 -64.69
CA LEU A 16 -9.04 -53.57 -64.84
C LEU A 16 -9.45 -54.69 -63.87
N ASN A 17 -9.93 -54.29 -62.69
CA ASN A 17 -11.33 -54.48 -62.31
C ASN A 17 -11.67 -53.58 -61.12
N ALA A 18 -12.75 -52.81 -61.26
CA ALA A 18 -13.35 -52.06 -60.17
C ALA A 18 -14.01 -53.06 -59.19
N SER A 19 -13.26 -53.53 -58.21
CA SER A 19 -13.81 -54.28 -57.09
C SER A 19 -12.88 -54.16 -55.91
N PHE A 20 -13.38 -53.48 -54.89
CA PHE A 20 -12.91 -53.50 -53.51
C PHE A 20 -11.59 -52.77 -53.28
N SER A 21 -11.70 -51.64 -52.57
CA SER A 21 -10.64 -51.09 -51.74
C SER A 21 -10.26 -52.13 -50.69
N GLU A 22 -9.54 -53.17 -51.10
CA GLU A 22 -8.88 -54.08 -50.17
C GLU A 22 -7.66 -53.31 -49.66
N ASN A 23 -7.89 -52.55 -48.58
CA ASN A 23 -6.82 -52.22 -47.66
C ASN A 23 -6.07 -53.53 -47.45
N SER A 24 -4.81 -53.60 -47.87
CA SER A 24 -3.96 -54.72 -47.54
C SER A 24 -3.72 -54.65 -46.04
N GLU A 25 -4.67 -55.18 -45.28
CA GLU A 25 -4.57 -55.39 -43.83
C GLU A 25 -3.44 -56.39 -43.63
N THR A 26 -2.24 -55.84 -43.47
CA THR A 26 -1.11 -56.58 -42.96
C THR A 26 -1.44 -56.90 -41.50
N GLU A 27 -2.01 -58.08 -41.26
CA GLU A 27 -2.34 -58.58 -39.92
C GLU A 27 -1.07 -58.80 -39.09
N HIS A 28 -0.55 -57.73 -38.51
CA HIS A 28 0.56 -57.78 -37.57
C HIS A 28 0.04 -57.91 -36.13
N ILE A 29 -0.58 -59.05 -35.82
CA ILE A 29 -1.21 -59.34 -34.52
C ILE A 29 -0.22 -59.11 -33.35
N PHE A 30 1.07 -59.42 -33.54
CA PHE A 30 2.10 -59.18 -32.53
C PHE A 30 2.36 -57.69 -32.31
N THR A 31 2.54 -56.91 -33.37
CA THR A 31 2.79 -55.46 -33.29
C THR A 31 1.56 -54.71 -32.78
N GLU A 32 0.37 -55.14 -33.18
CA GLU A 32 -0.91 -54.61 -32.72
C GLU A 32 -1.13 -54.91 -31.22
N GLY A 33 -0.87 -56.13 -30.77
CA GLY A 33 -0.94 -56.51 -29.36
C GLY A 33 0.04 -55.72 -28.48
N VAL A 34 1.27 -55.52 -28.95
CA VAL A 34 2.27 -54.68 -28.27
C VAL A 34 1.82 -53.22 -28.24
N GLY A 35 1.24 -52.71 -29.33
CA GLY A 35 0.69 -51.36 -29.44
C GLY A 35 -0.42 -51.11 -28.42
N TYR A 36 -1.40 -52.01 -28.32
CA TYR A 36 -2.47 -51.89 -27.33
C TYR A 36 -1.98 -51.99 -25.90
N THR A 37 -0.99 -52.86 -25.64
CA THR A 37 -0.39 -53.01 -24.31
C THR A 37 0.34 -51.73 -23.88
N LEU A 38 1.15 -51.15 -24.77
CA LEU A 38 1.86 -49.89 -24.52
C LEU A 38 0.90 -48.72 -24.37
N TRP A 39 -0.15 -48.65 -25.18
CA TRP A 39 -1.19 -47.63 -25.06
C TRP A 39 -1.91 -47.71 -23.71
N GLY A 40 -2.29 -48.92 -23.29
CA GLY A 40 -2.90 -49.15 -21.98
C GLY A 40 -1.98 -48.79 -20.83
N PHE A 41 -0.70 -49.16 -20.91
CA PHE A 41 0.29 -48.84 -19.87
C PHE A 41 0.59 -47.33 -19.80
N TYR A 42 0.67 -46.66 -20.95
CA TYR A 42 0.81 -45.20 -21.03
C TYR A 42 -0.36 -44.49 -20.34
N HIS A 43 -1.60 -44.90 -20.64
CA HIS A 43 -2.77 -44.34 -19.98
C HIS A 43 -2.85 -44.69 -18.50
N MET A 44 -2.42 -45.90 -18.11
CA MET A 44 -2.37 -46.32 -16.72
C MET A 44 -1.40 -45.44 -15.91
N ILE A 45 -0.19 -45.19 -16.41
CA ILE A 45 0.75 -44.25 -15.78
C ILE A 45 0.19 -42.83 -15.76
N THR A 46 -0.35 -42.35 -16.89
CA THR A 46 -0.83 -40.97 -17.01
C THR A 46 -1.99 -40.69 -16.06
N VAL A 47 -3.02 -41.55 -16.07
CA VAL A 47 -4.24 -41.34 -15.29
C VAL A 47 -4.02 -41.68 -13.83
N VAL A 48 -3.29 -42.76 -13.50
CA VAL A 48 -3.15 -43.18 -12.10
C VAL A 48 -1.99 -42.47 -11.41
N VAL A 49 -0.82 -42.35 -12.06
CA VAL A 49 0.36 -41.80 -11.40
C VAL A 49 0.39 -40.28 -11.51
N LEU A 50 0.28 -39.72 -12.72
CA LEU A 50 0.43 -38.26 -12.89
C LEU A 50 -0.72 -37.48 -12.27
N LEU A 51 -1.95 -37.94 -12.42
CA LEU A 51 -3.12 -37.29 -11.83
C LEU A 51 -3.03 -37.28 -10.29
N ASN A 52 -2.62 -38.39 -9.68
CA ASN A 52 -2.47 -38.47 -8.22
C ASN A 52 -1.38 -37.51 -7.71
N MET A 53 -0.28 -37.36 -8.46
CA MET A 53 0.76 -36.38 -8.13
C MET A 53 0.30 -34.93 -8.35
N LEU A 54 -0.51 -34.68 -9.38
CA LEU A 54 -1.09 -33.35 -9.63
C LEU A 54 -2.05 -32.96 -8.51
N ILE A 55 -2.94 -33.87 -8.08
CA ILE A 55 -3.86 -33.62 -6.97
C ILE A 55 -3.07 -33.37 -5.68
N ALA A 56 -2.03 -34.16 -5.42
CA ALA A 56 -1.18 -33.98 -4.24
C ALA A 56 -0.56 -32.57 -4.21
N MET A 57 0.04 -32.13 -5.33
CA MET A 57 0.63 -30.79 -5.45
C MET A 57 -0.42 -29.68 -5.33
N MET A 58 -1.59 -29.83 -5.97
CA MET A 58 -2.67 -28.85 -5.88
C MET A 58 -3.19 -28.74 -4.45
N THR A 59 -3.33 -29.86 -3.73
CA THR A 59 -3.81 -29.88 -2.35
C THR A 59 -2.82 -29.17 -1.41
N GLU A 60 -1.52 -29.44 -1.53
CA GLU A 60 -0.49 -28.77 -0.73
C GLU A 60 -0.42 -27.26 -1.04
N SER A 61 -0.44 -26.91 -2.33
CA SER A 61 -0.40 -25.51 -2.75
C SER A 61 -1.63 -24.72 -2.29
N TYR A 62 -2.81 -25.35 -2.28
CA TYR A 62 -4.04 -24.76 -1.76
C TYR A 62 -3.96 -24.50 -0.27
N GLN A 63 -3.49 -25.47 0.53
CA GLN A 63 -3.30 -25.28 1.97
C GLN A 63 -2.35 -24.12 2.28
N ARG A 64 -1.25 -24.02 1.53
CA ARG A 64 -0.29 -22.91 1.68
C ARG A 64 -0.97 -21.56 1.41
N VAL A 65 -1.74 -21.42 0.34
CA VAL A 65 -2.44 -20.17 -0.01
C VAL A 65 -3.56 -19.86 0.98
N GLN A 66 -4.29 -20.87 1.44
CA GLN A 66 -5.43 -20.71 2.34
C GLN A 66 -5.06 -20.03 3.66
N THR A 67 -3.84 -20.24 4.17
CA THR A 67 -3.38 -19.59 5.42
C THR A 67 -3.45 -18.07 5.39
N ASN A 68 -3.29 -17.45 4.21
CA ASN A 68 -3.30 -15.99 4.03
C ASN A 68 -4.43 -15.50 3.12
N ALA A 69 -5.30 -16.39 2.63
CA ALA A 69 -6.31 -16.08 1.63
C ALA A 69 -7.26 -14.95 2.05
N ASP A 70 -7.68 -14.91 3.32
CA ASP A 70 -8.54 -13.84 3.82
C ASP A 70 -7.85 -12.46 3.78
N MET A 71 -6.54 -12.41 4.04
CA MET A 71 -5.77 -11.17 4.01
C MET A 71 -5.57 -10.70 2.58
N GLU A 72 -5.18 -11.62 1.69
CA GLU A 72 -4.98 -11.33 0.26
C GLU A 72 -6.29 -10.90 -0.41
N TRP A 73 -7.40 -11.57 -0.10
CA TRP A 73 -8.72 -11.20 -0.60
C TRP A 73 -9.13 -9.80 -0.13
N LYS A 74 -8.98 -9.50 1.16
CA LYS A 74 -9.28 -8.17 1.70
C LYS A 74 -8.40 -7.08 1.09
N PHE A 75 -7.12 -7.39 0.86
CA PHE A 75 -6.21 -6.49 0.17
C PHE A 75 -6.68 -6.23 -1.27
N ALA A 76 -6.93 -7.26 -2.06
CA ALA A 76 -7.42 -7.14 -3.42
C ALA A 76 -8.76 -6.38 -3.51
N CYS A 77 -9.70 -6.68 -2.62
CA CYS A 77 -10.96 -5.94 -2.51
C CYS A 77 -10.72 -4.46 -2.18
N SER A 78 -9.84 -4.15 -1.23
CA SER A 78 -9.53 -2.75 -0.89
C SER A 78 -8.88 -1.99 -2.04
N THR A 79 -8.00 -2.65 -2.81
CA THR A 79 -7.39 -2.07 -4.02
C THR A 79 -8.44 -1.79 -5.08
N LEU A 80 -9.42 -2.69 -5.25
CA LEU A 80 -10.56 -2.46 -6.15
C LEU A 80 -11.37 -1.24 -5.71
N TRP A 81 -11.76 -1.18 -4.42
CA TRP A 81 -12.49 -0.02 -3.89
C TRP A 81 -11.72 1.29 -4.07
N LEU A 82 -10.41 1.28 -3.80
CA LEU A 82 -9.56 2.46 -3.99
C LEU A 82 -9.54 2.90 -5.46
N SER A 83 -9.45 1.95 -6.40
CA SER A 83 -9.50 2.25 -7.84
C SER A 83 -10.83 2.85 -8.28
N ILE A 84 -11.93 2.53 -7.59
CA ILE A 84 -13.25 3.10 -7.86
C ILE A 84 -13.37 4.52 -7.29
N PHE A 85 -12.79 4.78 -6.10
CA PHE A 85 -12.86 6.11 -5.46
C PHE A 85 -11.87 7.13 -6.05
N ASP A 86 -10.70 6.70 -6.52
CA ASP A 86 -9.67 7.61 -7.05
C ASP A 86 -10.03 8.20 -8.43
N TYR A 87 -10.87 7.52 -9.22
CA TYR A 87 -11.37 8.08 -10.47
C TYR A 87 -12.38 9.19 -10.18
N HIS A 88 -11.94 10.44 -10.35
CA HIS A 88 -12.71 11.68 -10.23
C HIS A 88 -13.92 11.78 -11.21
N SER A 89 -14.23 10.70 -11.93
CA SER A 89 -15.42 10.51 -12.74
C SER A 89 -16.24 9.39 -12.12
N VAL A 90 -17.15 9.77 -11.23
CA VAL A 90 -18.10 8.88 -10.55
C VAL A 90 -19.17 8.31 -11.51
N VAL A 91 -18.95 8.48 -12.83
CA VAL A 91 -19.92 8.16 -13.87
C VAL A 91 -19.41 6.95 -14.65
N PRO A 92 -20.19 5.86 -14.73
CA PRO A 92 -19.80 4.70 -15.50
C PRO A 92 -19.58 5.10 -16.98
N PRO A 93 -18.63 4.50 -17.70
CA PRO A 93 -18.62 4.58 -19.17
C PRO A 93 -20.02 4.21 -19.69
N PRO A 94 -20.68 4.95 -20.61
CA PRO A 94 -20.19 6.01 -21.52
C PRO A 94 -20.27 7.46 -21.00
N PHE A 95 -20.70 7.69 -19.77
CA PHE A 95 -21.01 9.04 -19.26
C PHE A 95 -19.77 9.84 -18.78
N ASN A 96 -18.58 9.25 -18.88
CA ASN A 96 -17.29 9.89 -18.59
C ASN A 96 -16.89 10.96 -19.64
N LEU A 97 -17.68 11.13 -20.71
CA LEU A 97 -17.38 12.11 -21.77
C LEU A 97 -17.77 13.56 -21.42
N ILE A 98 -18.64 13.77 -20.43
CA ILE A 98 -19.15 15.11 -20.09
C ILE A 98 -18.32 15.66 -18.92
N PRO A 99 -17.40 16.62 -19.17
CA PRO A 99 -16.67 17.26 -18.08
C PRO A 99 -17.65 17.95 -17.12
N SER A 100 -17.32 17.94 -15.82
CA SER A 100 -18.14 18.58 -14.78
C SER A 100 -18.40 20.05 -15.10
N MET A 101 -19.67 20.48 -15.01
CA MET A 101 -20.11 21.85 -15.28
C MET A 101 -19.31 22.90 -14.50
N HIS A 102 -18.90 22.57 -13.27
CA HIS A 102 -18.06 23.46 -12.46
C HIS A 102 -16.67 23.70 -13.09
N ARG A 103 -16.02 22.65 -13.60
CA ARG A 103 -14.73 22.79 -14.29
C ARG A 103 -14.88 23.56 -15.60
N ILE A 104 -15.99 23.39 -16.31
CA ILE A 104 -16.31 24.16 -17.52
C ILE A 104 -16.45 25.67 -17.17
N THR A 105 -17.14 26.03 -16.09
CA THR A 105 -17.29 27.45 -15.70
C THR A 105 -15.97 28.11 -15.33
N LEU A 106 -15.06 27.38 -14.68
CA LEU A 106 -13.71 27.86 -14.38
C LEU A 106 -12.89 28.04 -15.66
N MET A 107 -12.97 27.09 -16.59
CA MET A 107 -12.31 27.20 -17.91
C MET A 107 -12.83 28.39 -18.72
N ILE A 108 -14.15 28.63 -18.73
CA ILE A 108 -14.74 29.80 -19.40
C ILE A 108 -14.29 31.10 -18.74
N ARG A 109 -14.27 31.17 -17.40
CA ARG A 109 -13.81 32.37 -16.68
C ARG A 109 -12.32 32.65 -16.94
N TRP A 110 -11.50 31.61 -17.04
CA TRP A 110 -10.11 31.72 -17.45
C TRP A 110 -9.98 32.20 -18.91
N LEU A 111 -10.76 31.64 -19.83
CA LEU A 111 -10.81 32.07 -21.23
C LEU A 111 -11.15 33.56 -21.32
N MET A 112 -12.19 34.00 -20.60
CA MET A 112 -12.64 35.39 -20.56
C MET A 112 -11.55 36.31 -20.01
N ALA A 113 -10.88 35.95 -18.91
CA ALA A 113 -9.77 36.73 -18.35
C ALA A 113 -8.56 36.82 -19.32
N PHE A 114 -8.28 35.75 -20.08
CA PHE A 114 -7.26 35.77 -21.12
C PHE A 114 -7.60 36.75 -22.26
N PHE A 115 -8.88 36.85 -22.64
CA PHE A 115 -9.33 37.76 -23.68
C PHE A 115 -9.52 39.22 -23.22
N THR A 116 -9.91 39.46 -21.96
CA THR A 116 -10.21 40.80 -21.44
C THR A 116 -9.08 41.45 -20.64
N GLY A 117 -7.96 40.74 -20.40
CA GLY A 117 -6.76 41.30 -19.78
C GLY A 117 -6.92 41.73 -18.31
N GLY A 118 -8.06 41.42 -17.67
CA GLY A 118 -8.32 41.72 -16.26
C GLY A 118 -7.90 40.57 -15.36
N THR A 119 -6.83 40.75 -14.59
CA THR A 119 -6.25 39.72 -13.70
C THR A 119 -6.69 39.80 -12.24
N ASP A 120 -7.66 40.66 -11.92
CA ASP A 120 -7.78 41.15 -10.54
C ASP A 120 -8.73 40.32 -9.64
N ASP A 121 -9.53 39.41 -10.21
CA ASP A 121 -10.58 38.66 -9.48
C ASP A 121 -10.51 37.13 -9.60
N ILE A 122 -9.29 36.57 -9.77
CA ILE A 122 -9.10 35.11 -9.74
C ILE A 122 -8.57 34.69 -8.36
N PRO A 123 -9.42 34.15 -7.46
CA PRO A 123 -8.96 33.63 -6.18
C PRO A 123 -8.22 32.31 -6.40
N GLY A 124 -6.90 32.34 -6.28
CA GLY A 124 -6.07 31.13 -6.22
C GLY A 124 -4.69 31.34 -6.84
N LYS A 125 -3.67 30.76 -6.22
CA LYS A 125 -2.31 30.74 -6.80
C LYS A 125 -2.18 29.47 -7.63
N ILE A 126 -1.62 29.59 -8.84
CA ILE A 126 -1.24 28.41 -9.63
C ILE A 126 -0.05 27.76 -8.92
N ALA A 127 -0.29 26.62 -8.29
CA ALA A 127 0.74 25.84 -7.63
C ALA A 127 1.07 24.59 -8.46
N TRP A 128 2.36 24.27 -8.56
CA TRP A 128 2.83 23.08 -9.26
C TRP A 128 3.28 22.02 -8.26
N SER A 129 2.81 20.78 -8.42
CA SER A 129 3.25 19.63 -7.62
C SER A 129 3.53 18.44 -8.52
N ALA A 130 4.63 17.73 -8.28
CA ALA A 130 5.05 16.57 -9.08
C ALA A 130 4.00 15.44 -9.16
N LYS A 131 3.04 15.39 -8.22
CA LYS A 131 1.96 14.38 -8.19
C LYS A 131 0.67 14.85 -8.86
N ARG A 132 0.48 16.16 -9.01
CA ARG A 132 -0.72 16.81 -9.56
C ARG A 132 -0.23 17.99 -10.39
N CYS A 133 0.09 17.71 -11.66
CA CYS A 133 0.51 18.75 -12.60
C CYS A 133 -0.53 19.88 -12.58
N CYS A 134 -0.07 21.11 -12.27
CA CYS A 134 -0.85 22.36 -12.17
C CYS A 134 -2.20 22.25 -11.43
N TYR A 135 -2.26 22.58 -10.14
CA TYR A 135 -3.53 22.66 -9.40
C TYR A 135 -3.81 24.08 -8.88
N TRP A 136 -5.09 24.43 -8.81
CA TRP A 136 -5.58 25.67 -8.20
C TRP A 136 -5.73 25.45 -6.70
N ASP A 137 -4.92 26.15 -5.88
CA ASP A 137 -5.00 26.08 -4.42
C ASP A 137 -5.63 27.38 -3.90
N THR A 138 -6.77 27.28 -3.22
CA THR A 138 -7.36 28.41 -2.50
C THR A 138 -6.81 28.45 -1.07
N GLU A 139 -6.71 29.64 -0.46
CA GLU A 139 -6.16 29.80 0.89
C GLU A 139 -6.96 29.03 1.97
N ILE A 140 -8.24 28.76 1.69
CA ILE A 140 -9.14 27.93 2.51
C ILE A 140 -8.69 26.47 2.50
N ASP A 141 -8.28 25.94 1.34
CA ASP A 141 -7.85 24.53 1.19
C ASP A 141 -6.51 24.27 1.91
N TYR A 142 -5.58 25.24 1.86
CA TYR A 142 -4.31 25.15 2.58
C TYR A 142 -4.49 25.13 4.11
N SER A 143 -5.30 26.05 4.65
CA SER A 143 -5.53 26.15 6.10
C SER A 143 -6.28 24.94 6.65
N ALA A 144 -7.24 24.38 5.90
CA ALA A 144 -7.93 23.14 6.25
C ALA A 144 -6.95 21.96 6.31
N ARG A 145 -6.08 21.78 5.30
CA ARG A 145 -5.09 20.70 5.30
C ARG A 145 -4.10 20.80 6.45
N LYS A 146 -3.65 22.01 6.78
CA LYS A 146 -2.76 22.24 7.92
C LYS A 146 -3.42 21.86 9.25
N ALA A 147 -4.70 22.20 9.44
CA ALA A 147 -5.45 21.81 10.63
C ALA A 147 -5.65 20.29 10.74
N GLU A 148 -5.76 19.57 9.62
CA GLU A 148 -5.80 18.10 9.60
C GLU A 148 -4.44 17.47 9.93
N GLU A 149 -3.36 18.02 9.40
CA GLU A 149 -1.99 17.59 9.70
C GLU A 149 -1.70 17.70 11.22
N GLU A 150 -2.09 18.81 11.85
CA GLU A 150 -1.95 18.99 13.31
C GLU A 150 -2.79 17.99 14.13
N LYS A 151 -3.98 17.60 13.63
CA LYS A 151 -4.79 16.55 14.26
C LYS A 151 -4.13 15.17 14.10
N TYR A 152 -3.60 14.88 12.93
CA TYR A 152 -2.91 13.63 12.63
C TYR A 152 -1.68 13.44 13.52
N GLU A 153 -0.87 14.49 13.75
CA GLU A 153 0.29 14.45 14.63
C GLU A 153 -0.09 14.03 16.07
N LYS A 154 -1.20 14.56 16.58
CA LYS A 154 -1.70 14.18 17.92
C LYS A 154 -2.20 12.73 17.93
N LEU A 155 -2.91 12.29 16.88
CA LEU A 155 -3.45 10.94 16.77
C LEU A 155 -2.35 9.88 16.65
N ILE A 156 -1.31 10.12 15.84
CA ILE A 156 -0.23 9.14 15.67
C ILE A 156 0.55 8.92 16.97
N ILE A 157 0.79 9.97 17.75
CA ILE A 157 1.42 9.85 19.07
C ILE A 157 0.56 9.01 20.03
N GLN A 158 -0.77 9.21 20.02
CA GLN A 158 -1.69 8.42 20.83
C GLN A 158 -1.72 6.94 20.40
N LEU A 159 -1.75 6.68 19.09
CA LEU A 159 -1.73 5.32 18.53
C LEU A 159 -0.43 4.60 18.87
N ILE A 160 0.73 5.26 18.72
CA ILE A 160 2.04 4.71 19.09
C ILE A 160 2.07 4.36 20.57
N ARG A 161 1.61 5.27 21.43
CA ARG A 161 1.54 5.04 22.89
C ARG A 161 0.64 3.83 23.22
N ARG A 162 -0.54 3.75 22.59
CA ARG A 162 -1.47 2.61 22.77
C ARG A 162 -0.87 1.29 22.28
N TYR A 163 -0.23 1.30 21.11
CA TYR A 163 0.41 0.13 20.54
C TYR A 163 1.56 -0.38 21.42
N LEU A 164 2.46 0.51 21.85
CA LEU A 164 3.57 0.14 22.74
C LEU A 164 3.07 -0.40 24.08
N HIS A 165 2.00 0.19 24.63
CA HIS A 165 1.34 -0.30 25.84
C HIS A 165 0.76 -1.72 25.65
N CYS A 166 -0.03 -1.94 24.59
CA CYS A 166 -0.59 -3.25 24.29
C CYS A 166 0.49 -4.29 23.99
N ARG A 167 1.54 -3.93 23.24
CA ARG A 167 2.67 -4.82 22.93
C ARG A 167 3.45 -5.19 24.21
N GLY A 168 3.65 -4.23 25.11
CA GLY A 168 4.28 -4.48 26.41
C GLY A 168 3.46 -5.44 27.28
N MET A 169 2.13 -5.31 27.26
CA MET A 169 1.25 -6.27 27.93
C MET A 169 1.28 -7.65 27.25
N GLN A 170 1.32 -7.70 25.92
CA GLN A 170 1.33 -8.96 25.18
C GLN A 170 2.64 -9.73 25.41
N SER A 171 3.80 -9.06 25.40
CA SER A 171 5.08 -9.68 25.80
C SER A 171 5.04 -10.25 27.23
N LYS A 172 4.27 -9.64 28.13
CA LYS A 172 4.10 -10.12 29.51
C LYS A 172 3.15 -11.32 29.62
N CYS A 173 2.21 -11.48 28.68
CA CYS A 173 1.27 -12.60 28.64
C CYS A 173 1.80 -13.82 27.87
N THR A 174 2.66 -13.61 26.86
CA THR A 174 3.18 -14.72 26.03
C THR A 174 4.37 -15.46 26.66
N ASP A 175 5.11 -14.83 27.60
CA ASP A 175 6.24 -15.46 28.31
C ASP A 175 6.20 -15.19 29.82
N PRO A 176 5.68 -16.11 30.65
CA PRO A 176 5.58 -15.89 32.09
C PRO A 176 6.91 -16.00 32.85
N THR A 177 8.00 -16.55 32.30
CA THR A 177 9.04 -17.16 33.17
C THR A 177 10.52 -16.77 33.02
N MET A 178 11.04 -16.08 32.00
CA MET A 178 12.52 -15.88 31.95
C MET A 178 13.08 -14.54 31.46
N ALA A 179 12.40 -13.76 30.60
CA ALA A 179 12.97 -12.51 30.07
C ALA A 179 12.45 -11.23 30.78
N THR A 180 11.45 -11.34 31.63
CA THR A 180 10.65 -10.22 32.14
C THR A 180 11.31 -9.43 33.28
N ASN A 181 12.35 -9.96 33.91
CA ASN A 181 13.04 -9.26 34.99
C ASN A 181 14.25 -8.48 34.46
N GLU A 182 15.05 -9.07 33.57
CA GLU A 182 16.26 -8.42 33.04
C GLU A 182 15.93 -7.25 32.11
N PHE A 183 15.01 -7.46 31.15
CA PHE A 183 14.61 -6.40 30.20
C PHE A 183 13.83 -5.27 30.89
N LYS A 184 13.05 -5.59 31.93
CA LYS A 184 12.27 -4.60 32.68
C LYS A 184 13.17 -3.68 33.50
N GLU A 185 14.26 -4.20 34.08
CA GLU A 185 15.23 -3.37 34.79
C GLU A 185 16.06 -2.52 33.81
N GLN A 186 16.49 -3.07 32.67
CA GLN A 186 17.18 -2.30 31.63
C GLN A 186 16.34 -1.14 31.08
N LEU A 187 15.06 -1.38 30.78
CA LEU A 187 14.17 -0.34 30.26
C LEU A 187 13.84 0.75 31.30
N LYS A 188 13.72 0.37 32.58
CA LYS A 188 13.54 1.34 33.67
C LYS A 188 14.75 2.26 33.79
N GLU A 189 15.96 1.71 33.70
CA GLU A 189 17.19 2.49 33.78
C GLU A 189 17.32 3.46 32.61
N GLU A 190 17.00 3.02 31.39
CA GLU A 190 17.09 3.85 30.19
C GLU A 190 16.07 5.00 30.19
N ILE A 191 14.81 4.73 30.56
CA ILE A 191 13.77 5.77 30.69
C ILE A 191 14.11 6.76 31.80
N THR A 192 14.63 6.28 32.93
CA THR A 192 15.06 7.15 34.04
C THR A 192 16.23 8.04 33.64
N GLN A 193 17.12 7.53 32.79
CA GLN A 193 18.25 8.29 32.27
C GLN A 193 17.82 9.37 31.26
N GLU A 194 16.87 9.05 30.37
CA GLU A 194 16.24 9.99 29.43
C GLU A 194 15.51 11.12 30.17
N LEU A 195 14.71 10.77 31.19
CA LEU A 195 14.04 11.74 32.05
C LEU A 195 15.04 12.65 32.78
N ARG A 196 16.15 12.11 33.32
CA ARG A 196 17.23 12.93 33.90
C ARG A 196 17.87 13.86 32.87
N ARG A 197 18.09 13.43 31.63
CA ARG A 197 18.62 14.29 30.55
C ARG A 197 17.64 15.41 30.20
N SER A 198 16.37 15.07 29.99
CA SER A 198 15.30 16.04 29.70
C SER A 198 15.14 17.07 30.83
N LEU A 199 15.13 16.63 32.08
CA LEU A 199 15.07 17.53 33.24
C LEU A 199 16.29 18.44 33.35
N LYS A 200 17.50 17.97 33.00
CA LYS A 200 18.72 18.82 32.92
C LYS A 200 18.62 19.90 31.83
N PHE A 201 18.05 19.58 30.67
CA PHE A 201 17.79 20.60 29.63
C PHE A 201 16.71 21.60 30.06
N ARG A 202 15.69 21.13 30.79
CA ARG A 202 14.61 21.99 31.29
C ARG A 202 15.08 22.92 32.42
N THR A 203 15.93 22.46 33.33
CA THR A 203 16.55 23.33 34.36
C THR A 203 17.48 24.37 33.73
N ARG A 204 18.23 24.03 32.67
CA ARG A 204 19.05 25.00 31.91
C ARG A 204 18.23 26.11 31.25
N ARG A 205 17.00 25.83 30.77
CA ARG A 205 16.12 26.88 30.24
C ARG A 205 15.52 27.79 31.32
N TYR A 206 15.32 27.27 32.54
CA TYR A 206 14.84 28.06 33.67
C TYR A 206 15.94 28.95 34.27
N THR A 207 17.16 28.41 34.45
CA THR A 207 18.30 29.22 34.93
C THR A 207 18.77 30.26 33.91
N ARG A 208 18.71 29.96 32.60
CA ARG A 208 19.00 30.94 31.53
C ARG A 208 17.99 32.08 31.46
N ARG A 209 16.71 31.85 31.78
CA ARG A 209 15.71 32.93 31.95
C ARG A 209 15.97 33.77 33.21
N ARG A 210 16.52 33.17 34.27
CA ARG A 210 16.85 33.88 35.52
C ARG A 210 18.09 34.76 35.38
N THR A 211 19.10 34.35 34.62
CA THR A 211 20.27 35.22 34.30
C THR A 211 19.90 36.37 33.36
N ILE A 212 19.04 36.15 32.35
CA ILE A 212 18.58 37.26 31.49
C ILE A 212 17.74 38.27 32.29
N ARG A 213 16.87 37.82 33.21
CA ARG A 213 16.09 38.72 34.07
C ARG A 213 16.95 39.53 35.05
N ASN A 214 18.05 38.95 35.55
CA ASN A 214 18.99 39.68 36.41
C ASN A 214 19.91 40.63 35.62
N SER A 215 20.23 40.34 34.35
CA SER A 215 20.94 41.28 33.47
C SER A 215 20.08 42.49 33.11
N THR A 216 18.78 42.31 32.87
CA THR A 216 17.85 43.43 32.63
C THR A 216 17.54 44.27 33.88
N ALA A 217 17.79 43.73 35.07
CA ALA A 217 17.63 44.47 36.34
C ALA A 217 18.82 45.39 36.66
N ASN A 218 19.99 45.19 36.04
CA ASN A 218 21.15 46.06 36.22
C ASN A 218 21.26 47.19 35.20
N GLU A 219 20.40 47.23 34.17
CA GLU A 219 20.41 48.27 33.12
C GLU A 219 19.29 49.32 33.27
N THR A 220 18.38 49.19 34.25
CA THR A 220 17.22 50.08 34.42
C THR A 220 17.23 50.86 35.74
N GLY A 221 18.43 51.19 36.23
CA GLY A 221 18.63 51.88 37.51
C GLY A 221 19.07 53.33 37.41
N ILE A 222 18.54 54.17 36.51
CA ILE A 222 18.72 55.63 36.57
C ILE A 222 17.45 56.37 36.05
N ASN A 223 16.82 57.15 36.94
CA ASN A 223 15.72 58.14 36.76
C ASN A 223 14.31 57.55 36.53
N GLY A 224 13.21 57.91 37.21
CA GLY A 224 12.86 58.92 38.22
C GLY A 224 11.32 58.95 38.29
N GLU A 225 10.76 59.04 39.51
CA GLU A 225 9.47 59.63 39.94
C GLU A 225 8.33 59.84 38.89
N THR A 226 7.04 59.51 39.06
CA THR A 226 6.13 59.64 40.21
C THR A 226 4.70 59.16 39.86
N ASN A 227 3.99 58.70 40.89
CA ASN A 227 2.54 58.79 41.19
C ASN A 227 1.39 58.17 40.36
N HIS A 228 0.40 57.78 41.18
CA HIS A 228 -1.01 57.42 40.96
C HIS A 228 -1.37 56.01 40.43
N GLN A 229 -2.43 55.33 40.88
CA GLN A 229 -3.20 55.27 42.13
C GLN A 229 -4.14 54.04 42.00
N ARG A 230 -4.34 53.31 43.11
CA ARG A 230 -5.50 52.44 43.46
C ARG A 230 -5.82 51.15 42.65
N ILE A 231 -5.58 50.03 43.35
CA ILE A 231 -6.34 48.75 43.48
C ILE A 231 -7.81 49.08 43.91
N PRO A 232 -8.90 48.25 43.78
CA PRO A 232 -9.02 46.77 43.64
C PRO A 232 -10.26 46.28 42.80
N PRO A 233 -10.86 45.08 43.02
CA PRO A 233 -10.36 43.69 42.89
C PRO A 233 -11.25 42.77 42.01
N ASP A 234 -10.83 41.51 41.91
CA ASP A 234 -11.60 40.27 41.71
C ASP A 234 -12.16 39.88 40.33
N CYS A 235 -11.69 38.72 39.84
CA CYS A 235 -12.47 37.79 39.03
C CYS A 235 -12.41 36.38 39.67
N PRO A 236 -13.55 35.67 39.81
CA PRO A 236 -13.65 34.38 40.47
C PRO A 236 -13.44 33.17 39.52
N CYS A 237 -13.11 32.04 40.16
CA CYS A 237 -13.27 30.62 39.80
C CYS A 237 -13.10 30.16 38.34
#